data_AF-A0A4V1FZY2-F1
#
_entry.id   AF-A0A4V1FZY2-F1
#
_cell.length_a   1.000
_cell.length_b   1.000
_cell.length_c   1.000
_cell.angle_alpha   90.00
_cell.angle_beta   90.00
_cell.angle_gamma   90.00
#
_symmetry.space_group_name_H-M   'P 1'
#
loop_
_entity.id
_entity.type
_entity.pdbx_description
1 polymer ?
#
loop_
_entity_poly.entity_id
_entity_poly.type
_entity_poly.pdbx_seq_one_letter_code
_entity_poly.pdbx_strand_id
1 'polypeptide(L)'
;MFEVFSRSYYLGRLYVTPTDGDHALMHSEQHERINEAVYATGDGLERLDTPLVMKLESQHFPVHGAEDVPTNTLALPESMVEGSEIRNPPSLREVFLARRERARQLLEFTGGWRDSGDRPDEDLRNAGT
;
A
#
# COMPACT_ATOMS: atom_id res chain seq x y z
N MET A 1 -7.22 8.46 11.20
CA MET A 1 -6.01 8.86 11.95
C MET A 1 -5.22 7.59 12.26
N PHE A 2 -3.90 7.61 12.06
CA PHE A 2 -3.02 6.49 12.38
C PHE A 2 -2.19 6.85 13.62
N GLU A 3 -2.05 5.91 14.55
CA GLU A 3 -1.36 6.08 15.82
C GLU A 3 -0.16 5.14 15.91
N VAL A 4 0.88 5.52 16.65
CA VAL A 4 2.05 4.65 16.85
C VAL A 4 1.62 3.44 17.67
N PHE A 5 1.71 2.26 17.07
CA PHE A 5 1.39 1.00 17.75
C PHE A 5 2.64 0.24 18.18
N SER A 6 3.63 0.16 17.27
CA SER A 6 4.90 -0.52 17.53
C SER A 6 6.04 0.16 16.79
N ARG A 7 7.27 -0.32 17.01
CA ARG A 7 8.46 0.14 16.26
C ARG A 7 8.33 -0.03 14.75
N SER A 8 7.49 -0.97 14.29
CA SER A 8 7.37 -1.31 12.86
C SER A 8 6.00 -0.98 12.26
N TYR A 9 5.03 -0.59 13.09
CA TYR A 9 3.65 -0.37 12.64
C TYR A 9 2.98 0.83 13.30
N TYR A 10 2.15 1.50 12.51
CA TYR A 10 1.06 2.35 12.98
C TYR A 10 -0.25 1.56 12.98
N LEU A 11 -1.20 1.93 13.83
CA LEU A 11 -2.56 1.38 13.87
C LEU A 11 -3.55 2.46 13.46
N GLY A 12 -4.45 2.13 12.55
CA GLY A 12 -5.53 3.02 12.13
C GLY A 12 -6.84 2.26 11.98
N ARG A 13 -7.92 3.01 11.80
CA ARG A 13 -9.25 2.45 11.54
C ARG A 13 -9.75 2.95 10.20
N LEU A 14 -10.13 2.03 9.32
CA LEU A 14 -10.66 2.30 7.98
C LEU A 14 -11.92 1.46 7.75
N TYR A 15 -12.85 1.98 6.96
CA TYR A 15 -13.93 1.17 6.43
C TYR A 15 -13.36 0.20 5.40
N VAL A 16 -13.61 -1.08 5.56
CA VAL A 16 -13.16 -2.09 4.59
C VAL A 16 -14.34 -2.52 3.74
N THR A 17 -14.16 -2.46 2.42
CA THR A 17 -15.13 -2.90 1.43
C THR A 17 -14.50 -3.90 0.46
N PRO A 18 -15.21 -4.94 0.02
CA PRO A 18 -14.77 -5.75 -1.11
C PRO A 18 -14.71 -4.93 -2.40
N THR A 19 -13.85 -5.32 -3.33
CA THR A 19 -13.77 -4.86 -4.72
C THR A 19 -13.43 -6.02 -5.64
N ASP A 20 -13.85 -5.93 -6.90
CA ASP A 20 -13.56 -6.92 -7.96
C ASP A 20 -12.14 -6.76 -8.55
N GLY A 21 -11.37 -5.78 -8.09
CA GLY A 21 -10.00 -5.53 -8.55
C GLY A 21 -8.95 -6.48 -7.95
N ASP A 22 -7.77 -6.53 -8.56
CA ASP A 22 -6.66 -7.39 -8.13
C ASP A 22 -5.79 -6.79 -7.01
N HIS A 23 -5.94 -5.50 -6.73
CA HIS A 23 -5.10 -4.75 -5.80
C HIS A 23 -5.92 -4.11 -4.68
N ALA A 24 -5.31 -3.96 -3.50
CA ALA A 24 -5.91 -3.17 -2.44
C ALA A 24 -5.78 -1.68 -2.77
N LEU A 25 -6.86 -0.93 -2.57
CA LEU A 25 -6.95 0.47 -2.96
C LEU A 25 -7.44 1.34 -1.80
N MET A 26 -6.98 2.58 -1.76
CA MET A 26 -7.50 3.63 -0.89
C MET A 26 -7.57 4.96 -1.64
N HIS A 27 -8.31 5.93 -1.10
CA HIS A 27 -8.43 7.25 -1.73
C HIS A 27 -7.05 7.88 -2.03
N SER A 28 -6.85 8.33 -3.27
CA SER A 28 -5.57 8.83 -3.80
C SER A 28 -4.93 9.92 -2.92
N GLU A 29 -5.64 11.00 -2.60
CA GLU A 29 -5.08 12.07 -1.76
C GLU A 29 -4.72 11.58 -0.35
N GLN A 30 -5.44 10.59 0.17
CA GLN A 30 -5.16 10.04 1.48
C GLN A 30 -3.91 9.16 1.44
N HIS A 31 -3.75 8.38 0.37
CA HIS A 31 -2.55 7.61 0.09
C HIS A 31 -1.31 8.51 0.07
N GLU A 32 -1.33 9.58 -0.72
CA GLU A 32 -0.21 10.51 -0.86
C GLU A 32 0.17 11.18 0.47
N ARG A 33 -0.82 11.68 1.23
CA ARG A 33 -0.57 12.29 2.55
C ARG A 33 0.05 11.31 3.54
N ILE A 34 -0.39 10.05 3.52
CA ILE A 34 0.18 9.01 4.40
C ILE A 34 1.58 8.66 3.94
N ASN A 35 1.81 8.57 2.63
CA ASN A 35 3.13 8.29 2.07
C ASN A 35 4.13 9.40 2.47
N GLU A 36 3.75 10.66 2.32
CA GLU A 36 4.55 11.79 2.76
C GLU A 36 4.87 11.72 4.26
N ALA A 37 3.87 11.42 5.10
CA ALA A 37 4.05 11.37 6.54
C ALA A 37 4.86 10.16 7.05
N VAL A 38 4.84 9.03 6.34
CA VAL A 38 5.36 7.75 6.85
C VAL A 38 6.60 7.27 6.10
N TYR A 39 6.66 7.53 4.79
CA TYR A 39 7.76 7.11 3.93
C TYR A 39 8.67 8.26 3.55
N ALA A 40 8.19 9.51 3.45
CA ALA A 40 9.09 10.61 3.11
C ALA A 40 9.96 11.05 4.29
N THR A 41 11.17 11.55 4.00
CA THR A 41 12.10 12.19 4.94
C THR A 41 11.69 13.63 5.24
N GLY A 42 10.76 14.20 4.47
CA GLY A 42 10.32 15.59 4.57
C GLY A 42 11.04 16.56 3.62
N ASP A 43 11.93 16.07 2.76
CA ASP A 43 12.66 16.89 1.78
C ASP A 43 11.85 17.19 0.50
N GLY A 44 10.66 16.60 0.35
CA GLY A 44 9.73 16.86 -0.75
C GLY A 44 10.15 16.30 -2.12
N LEU A 45 11.25 15.55 -2.19
CA LEU A 45 11.80 14.99 -3.43
C LEU A 45 11.47 13.50 -3.63
N GLU A 46 10.68 12.91 -2.74
CA GLU A 46 10.38 11.47 -2.75
C GLU A 46 9.02 11.17 -3.40
N ARG A 47 8.89 9.96 -3.92
CA ARG A 47 7.69 9.47 -4.61
C ARG A 47 6.56 9.16 -3.63
N LEU A 48 5.47 9.94 -3.71
CA LEU A 48 4.27 9.76 -2.89
C LEU A 48 3.31 8.68 -3.42
N ASP A 49 3.58 8.16 -4.61
CA ASP A 49 2.81 7.09 -5.25
C ASP A 49 3.38 5.68 -4.94
N THR A 50 4.39 5.60 -4.07
CA THR A 50 4.92 4.31 -3.61
C THR A 50 3.81 3.55 -2.86
N PRO A 51 3.56 2.26 -3.18
CA PRO A 51 2.50 1.49 -2.52
C PRO A 51 2.70 1.42 -1.02
N LEU A 52 1.65 1.75 -0.25
CA LEU A 52 1.66 1.62 1.20
C LEU A 52 1.50 0.14 1.57
N VAL A 53 2.34 -0.38 2.46
CA VAL A 53 2.15 -1.75 2.95
C VAL A 53 1.27 -1.74 4.18
N MET A 54 0.06 -2.30 4.04
CA MET A 54 -0.87 -2.48 5.14
C MET A 54 -0.99 -3.94 5.52
N LYS A 55 -1.51 -4.17 6.72
CA LYS A 55 -1.85 -5.47 7.25
C LYS A 55 -3.25 -5.44 7.84
N LEU A 56 -4.07 -6.40 7.43
CA LEU A 56 -5.36 -6.71 8.02
C LEU A 56 -5.33 -8.16 8.51
N GLU A 57 -5.79 -8.38 9.75
CA GLU A 57 -5.71 -9.69 10.43
C GLU A 57 -4.30 -10.28 10.41
N SER A 58 -4.04 -11.25 9.54
CA SER A 58 -2.74 -11.95 9.41
C SER A 58 -2.04 -11.70 8.07
N GLN A 59 -2.63 -10.90 7.17
CA GLN A 59 -2.17 -10.75 5.79
C GLN A 59 -1.61 -9.35 5.54
N HIS A 60 -0.43 -9.27 4.92
CA HIS A 60 0.19 -8.03 4.44
C HIS A 60 -0.05 -7.88 2.95
N PHE A 61 -0.36 -6.67 2.51
CA PHE A 61 -0.62 -6.36 1.11
C PHE A 61 -0.21 -4.93 0.75
N PRO A 62 0.24 -4.69 -0.49
CA PRO A 62 0.44 -3.34 -1.00
C PRO A 62 -0.91 -2.67 -1.27
N VAL A 63 -1.01 -1.40 -0.91
CA VAL A 63 -2.19 -0.55 -1.09
C VAL A 63 -1.82 0.61 -2.00
N HIS A 64 -2.62 0.82 -3.03
CA HIS A 64 -2.43 1.88 -4.02
C HIS A 64 -3.47 2.99 -3.86
N GLY A 65 -3.14 4.18 -4.34
CA GLY A 65 -4.09 5.30 -4.44
C GLY A 65 -5.03 5.13 -5.63
N ALA A 66 -6.32 5.39 -5.42
CA ALA A 66 -7.33 5.42 -6.48
C ALA A 66 -8.38 6.50 -6.20
N GLU A 67 -8.89 7.15 -7.24
CA GLU A 67 -9.82 8.29 -7.12
C GLU A 67 -11.27 7.85 -6.89
N ASP A 68 -11.60 6.62 -7.25
CA ASP A 68 -12.93 6.00 -7.14
C ASP A 68 -13.22 5.45 -5.73
N VAL A 69 -12.21 5.33 -4.87
CA VAL A 69 -12.35 4.83 -3.50
C VAL A 69 -12.68 5.98 -2.55
N PRO A 70 -13.78 5.92 -1.78
CA PRO A 70 -14.12 6.97 -0.82
C PRO A 70 -13.03 7.19 0.24
N THR A 71 -12.92 8.42 0.73
CA THR A 71 -12.02 8.76 1.85
C THR A 71 -12.29 7.88 3.08
N ASN A 72 -11.23 7.54 3.82
CA ASN A 72 -11.26 6.63 4.98
C ASN A 72 -11.77 5.21 4.65
N THR A 73 -11.71 4.80 3.39
CA THR A 73 -12.09 3.47 2.92
C THR A 73 -10.87 2.74 2.37
N LEU A 74 -10.82 1.44 2.63
CA LEU A 74 -9.88 0.48 2.07
C LEU A 74 -10.69 -0.53 1.26
N ALA A 75 -10.52 -0.49 -0.06
CA ALA A 75 -11.10 -1.46 -0.96
C ALA A 75 -10.14 -2.65 -1.08
N LEU A 76 -10.61 -3.85 -0.77
CA LEU A 76 -9.80 -5.08 -0.82
C LEU A 76 -10.37 -6.06 -1.85
N PRO A 77 -9.52 -6.73 -2.63
CA PRO A 77 -9.95 -7.82 -3.50
C PRO A 77 -10.81 -8.83 -2.73
N GLU A 78 -11.87 -9.34 -3.35
CA GLU A 78 -12.75 -10.32 -2.69
C GLU A 78 -11.97 -11.47 -2.08
N SER A 79 -10.97 -11.99 -2.79
CA SER A 79 -10.11 -13.09 -2.31
C SER A 79 -9.33 -12.80 -1.03
N MET A 80 -9.11 -11.54 -0.68
CA MET A 80 -8.45 -11.15 0.57
C MET A 80 -9.42 -11.06 1.75
N VAL A 81 -10.71 -10.83 1.48
CA VAL A 81 -11.77 -10.77 2.49
C VAL A 81 -12.58 -12.08 2.57
N GLU A 82 -12.35 -13.01 1.64
CA GLU A 82 -12.88 -14.38 1.70
C GLU A 82 -12.50 -15.06 3.03
N GLY A 83 -13.50 -15.40 3.83
CA GLY A 83 -13.32 -16.02 5.15
C GLY A 83 -13.28 -15.04 6.32
N SER A 84 -13.22 -13.73 6.07
CA SER A 84 -13.47 -12.70 7.08
C SER A 84 -14.96 -12.33 7.11
N GLU A 85 -15.42 -11.69 8.18
CA GLU A 85 -16.82 -11.20 8.32
C GLU A 85 -17.10 -9.96 7.45
N ILE A 86 -16.24 -9.66 6.46
CA ILE A 86 -16.28 -8.49 5.60
C ILE A 86 -16.92 -8.92 4.27
N ARG A 87 -18.24 -9.07 4.29
CA ARG A 87 -19.00 -9.60 3.14
C ARG A 87 -20.03 -8.65 2.55
N ASN A 88 -20.05 -7.39 3.01
CA ASN A 88 -21.14 -6.40 2.83
C ASN A 88 -22.21 -6.55 3.94
N PRO A 89 -22.46 -5.54 4.79
CA PRO A 89 -22.04 -4.13 4.68
C PRO A 89 -20.56 -3.89 4.98
N PRO A 90 -19.99 -2.78 4.46
CA PRO A 90 -18.63 -2.36 4.83
C PRO A 90 -18.52 -2.22 6.34
N SER A 91 -17.38 -2.65 6.90
CA SER A 91 -17.16 -2.65 8.35
C SER A 91 -15.92 -1.85 8.71
N LEU A 92 -16.00 -1.10 9.82
CA LEU A 92 -14.88 -0.33 10.33
C LEU A 92 -13.89 -1.29 11.01
N ARG A 93 -12.70 -1.45 10.42
CA ARG A 93 -11.68 -2.41 10.89
C ARG A 93 -10.39 -1.72 11.28
N GLU A 94 -9.68 -2.37 12.19
CA GLU A 94 -8.32 -2.02 12.55
C GLU A 94 -7.34 -2.52 11.49
N VAL A 95 -6.53 -1.59 10.98
CA VAL A 95 -5.51 -1.86 9.97
C VAL A 95 -4.15 -1.41 10.50
N PHE A 96 -3.13 -2.22 10.25
CA PHE A 96 -1.76 -1.89 10.61
C PHE A 96 -1.03 -1.36 9.39
N LEU A 97 -0.51 -0.15 9.46
CA LEU A 97 0.33 0.43 8.42
C LEU A 97 1.80 0.20 8.76
N ALA A 98 2.54 -0.44 7.86
CA ALA A 98 3.97 -0.66 8.03
C ALA A 98 4.75 0.64 7.89
N ARG A 99 5.76 0.84 8.75
CA ARG A 99 6.75 1.92 8.59
C ARG A 99 7.68 1.67 7.41
N ARG A 100 8.36 2.71 6.93
CA ARG A 100 9.23 2.72 5.75
C ARG A 100 10.15 1.49 5.67
N GLU A 101 10.92 1.21 6.72
CA GLU A 101 11.89 0.11 6.73
C GLU A 101 11.22 -1.25 6.58
N ARG A 102 10.08 -1.44 7.26
CA ARG A 102 9.32 -2.69 7.19
C ARG A 102 8.60 -2.84 5.85
N ALA A 103 8.07 -1.74 5.32
CA ALA A 103 7.41 -1.72 4.03
C ALA A 103 8.37 -2.05 2.90
N ARG A 104 9.58 -1.46 2.90
CA ARG A 104 10.63 -1.76 1.92
C ARG A 104 10.94 -3.26 1.88
N GLN A 105 11.22 -3.87 3.04
CA GLN A 105 11.48 -5.30 3.14
C GLN A 105 10.35 -6.14 2.53
N LEU A 106 9.09 -5.82 2.86
CA LEU A 106 7.94 -6.58 2.38
C LEU A 106 7.72 -6.42 0.87
N LEU A 107 7.96 -5.22 0.32
CA LEU A 107 7.83 -4.94 -1.10
C LEU A 107 8.96 -5.53 -1.95
N GLU A 108 10.17 -5.66 -1.40
CA GLU A 108 11.28 -6.37 -2.05
C GLU A 108 10.95 -7.85 -2.27
N PHE A 109 10.25 -8.49 -1.33
CA PHE A 109 9.82 -9.89 -1.48
C PHE A 109 8.67 -10.09 -2.48
N THR A 110 7.83 -9.08 -2.68
CA THR A 110 6.69 -9.15 -3.60
C THR A 110 6.97 -8.54 -4.98
N GLY A 111 8.18 -8.01 -5.21
CA GLY A 111 8.55 -7.32 -6.45
C GLY A 111 7.88 -5.95 -6.63
N GLY A 112 7.26 -5.41 -5.57
CA GLY A 112 6.51 -4.15 -5.59
C GLY A 112 7.34 -2.90 -5.28
N TRP A 113 8.59 -3.04 -4.81
CA TRP A 113 9.48 -1.90 -4.55
C TRP A 113 10.21 -1.49 -5.83
N ARG A 114 9.82 -0.37 -6.44
CA ARG A 114 10.60 0.25 -7.51
C ARG A 114 11.39 1.43 -6.94
N ASP A 115 12.64 1.15 -6.53
CA ASP A 115 13.60 2.19 -6.18
C ASP A 115 13.91 3.03 -7.44
N SER A 116 13.98 4.35 -7.32
CA SER A 116 14.27 5.27 -8.44
C SER A 116 15.69 5.10 -9.04
N GLY A 117 16.41 4.03 -8.69
CA GLY A 117 17.74 3.68 -9.21
C GLY A 117 17.77 2.57 -10.27
N ASP A 118 16.67 1.89 -10.57
CA ASP A 118 16.66 0.83 -11.59
C ASP A 118 16.52 1.44 -12.99
N ARG A 119 17.64 1.89 -13.55
CA ARG A 119 17.77 1.93 -15.02
C ARG A 119 17.87 0.47 -15.45
N PRO A 120 16.95 -0.07 -16.25
CA PRO A 120 17.26 -1.30 -16.95
C PRO A 120 18.45 -0.99 -17.85
N ASP A 121 19.61 -1.58 -17.56
CA ASP A 121 20.72 -1.68 -18.49
C ASP A 121 20.15 -2.32 -19.76
N GLU A 122 19.83 -1.48 -20.75
CA GLU A 122 19.46 -1.90 -22.08
C GLU A 122 20.70 -2.57 -22.68
N ASP A 123 20.67 -3.89 -22.62
CA ASP A 123 21.57 -4.82 -23.27
C ASP A 123 21.64 -4.46 -24.77
N LEU A 124 22.59 -3.59 -25.13
CA LEU A 124 23.03 -3.33 -26.50
C LEU A 124 23.75 -4.58 -27.04
N ARG A 125 22.99 -5.66 -27.19
CA ARG A 125 23.33 -6.85 -27.97
C ARG A 125 22.32 -7.00 -29.10
N ASN A 126 22.40 -6.13 -30.10
CA ASN A 126 22.33 -6.58 -31.49
C ASN A 126 22.62 -5.45 -32.48
N ALA A 127 23.79 -5.48 -33.09
CA ALA A 127 23.99 -4.95 -34.44
C ALA A 127 25.12 -5.76 -35.09
N GLY A 128 24.82 -7.02 -35.38
CA GLY A 128 25.52 -7.75 -36.42
C GLY A 128 24.79 -7.55 -37.74
N THR A 129 25.46 -6.90 -38.69
CA THR A 129 25.51 -7.22 -40.12
C THR A 129 26.72 -6.54 -40.73
#